data_AF-A0A238W9B6-F1
#
_entry.id   AF-A0A238W9B6-F1
#
_cell.length_a   1.000
_cell.length_b   1.000
_cell.length_c   1.000
_cell.angle_alpha   90.00
_cell.angle_beta   90.00
_cell.angle_gamma   90.00
#
_symmetry.space_group_name_H-M   'P 1'
#
loop_
_entity.id
_entity.type
_entity.pdbx_description
1 polymer ?
#
loop_
_entity_poly.entity_id
_entity_poly.type
_entity_poly.pdbx_seq_one_letter_code
_entity_poly.pdbx_strand_id
1 'polypeptide(L)'
;MTSILDRQYFHSIYFREPGGTLLELATEDIGFTADEPLLELGRSLKLPPWLEPNRAQIEAALPALNLPDENNPEVAGAIAAREGGAGRA
;
A
#
# COMPACT_ATOMS: atom_id res chain seq x y z
N MET A 1 -25.68 -5.16 6.84
CA MET A 1 -25.02 -4.66 5.61
C MET A 1 -24.77 -3.18 5.81
N THR A 2 -23.57 -2.69 5.50
CA THR A 2 -23.23 -1.25 5.59
C THR A 2 -23.73 -0.49 4.37
N SER A 3 -23.73 0.85 4.45
CA SER A 3 -23.72 1.70 3.25
C SER A 3 -22.39 1.52 2.49
N ILE A 4 -22.31 2.09 1.28
CA ILE A 4 -21.07 2.19 0.52
C ILE A 4 -20.07 3.03 1.31
N LEU A 5 -18.84 2.53 1.41
CA LEU A 5 -17.71 3.19 2.06
C LEU A 5 -16.61 3.46 1.03
N ASP A 6 -16.10 4.69 1.03
CA ASP A 6 -14.93 5.10 0.25
C ASP A 6 -13.64 4.70 1.00
N ARG A 7 -12.81 3.89 0.36
CA ARG A 7 -11.53 3.38 0.91
C ARG A 7 -10.32 3.97 0.19
N GLN A 8 -10.49 5.13 -0.46
CA GLN A 8 -9.49 5.82 -1.29
C GLN A 8 -9.16 5.08 -2.59
N TYR A 9 -8.87 3.79 -2.53
CA TYR A 9 -8.41 2.98 -3.66
C TYR A 9 -9.49 2.08 -4.26
N PHE A 10 -10.64 1.97 -3.60
CA PHE A 10 -11.81 1.21 -4.00
C PHE A 10 -13.03 1.64 -3.16
N HIS A 11 -14.22 1.25 -3.60
CA HIS A 11 -15.43 1.35 -2.80
C HIS A 11 -15.79 -0.01 -2.22
N SER A 12 -16.34 -0.05 -1.01
CA SER A 12 -16.68 -1.31 -0.34
C SER A 12 -18.02 -1.29 0.40
N ILE A 13 -18.61 -2.47 0.57
CA ILE A 13 -19.67 -2.74 1.54
C ILE A 13 -19.32 -3.97 2.37
N TYR A 14 -19.83 -4.01 3.60
CA TYR A 14 -19.62 -5.12 4.53
C TYR A 14 -20.95 -5.74 4.95
N PHE A 15 -20.97 -7.07 5.05
CA PHE A 15 -22.10 -7.80 5.62
C PHE A 15 -21.63 -9.09 6.28
N ARG A 16 -22.44 -9.63 7.17
CA ARG A 16 -22.19 -10.95 7.78
C ARG A 16 -23.10 -11.97 7.14
N GLU A 17 -22.53 -13.10 6.74
CA GLU A 17 -23.30 -14.29 6.34
C GLU A 17 -23.86 -15.01 7.59
N PRO A 18 -24.83 -15.95 7.46
CA PRO A 18 -25.49 -16.60 8.60
C PRO A 18 -24.56 -17.25 9.65
N GLY A 19 -23.41 -17.78 9.26
CA GLY A 19 -22.36 -18.32 10.15
C GLY A 19 -21.51 -17.25 10.85
N GLY A 20 -21.78 -15.96 10.59
CA GLY A 20 -21.15 -14.82 11.26
C GLY A 20 -19.88 -14.30 10.58
N THR A 21 -19.41 -14.94 9.51
CA THR A 21 -18.23 -14.48 8.75
C THR A 21 -18.48 -13.09 8.18
N LEU A 22 -17.55 -12.15 8.40
CA LEU A 22 -17.62 -10.82 7.81
C LEU A 22 -17.08 -10.89 6.38
N LEU A 23 -17.93 -10.58 5.41
CA LEU A 23 -17.58 -10.49 4.01
C LEU A 23 -17.54 -9.03 3.56
N GLU A 24 -16.63 -8.75 2.63
CA GLU A 24 -16.47 -7.47 1.96
C GLU A 24 -16.67 -7.66 0.46
N LEU A 25 -17.45 -6.77 -0.15
CA LEU A 25 -17.51 -6.63 -1.60
C LEU A 25 -16.87 -5.30 -1.94
N ALA A 26 -15.77 -5.36 -2.69
CA ALA A 26 -14.98 -4.21 -3.10
C ALA A 26 -15.03 -4.05 -4.63
N THR A 27 -15.03 -2.80 -5.10
CA THR A 27 -14.93 -2.51 -6.53
C THR A 27 -13.49 -2.65 -7.03
N GLU A 28 -13.33 -2.93 -8.33
CA GLU A 28 -12.01 -3.05 -8.96
C GLU A 28 -11.41 -1.69 -9.37
N ASP A 29 -12.23 -0.64 -9.43
CA ASP A 29 -11.86 0.67 -9.95
C ASP A 29 -11.29 1.62 -8.89
N ILE A 30 -10.60 2.66 -9.39
CA ILE A 30 -9.62 3.57 -8.76
C ILE A 30 -8.20 2.98 -8.73
N GLY A 31 -7.96 1.96 -7.90
CA GLY A 31 -6.67 1.28 -7.80
C GLY A 31 -5.54 2.10 -7.17
N PHE A 32 -4.42 1.44 -6.90
CA PHE A 32 -3.27 2.05 -6.20
C PHE A 32 -2.46 3.03 -7.05
N THR A 33 -2.63 3.03 -8.37
CA THR A 33 -1.96 3.99 -9.24
C THR A 33 -2.61 5.38 -9.23
N ALA A 34 -3.65 5.57 -8.42
CA ALA A 34 -4.35 6.84 -8.30
C ALA A 34 -3.48 7.95 -7.68
N ASP A 35 -2.57 7.61 -6.76
CA ASP A 35 -1.70 8.55 -6.04
C ASP A 35 -0.22 8.13 -6.01
N GLU A 36 0.13 7.02 -6.67
CA GLU A 36 1.49 6.50 -6.79
C GLU A 36 1.81 6.03 -8.22
N PRO A 37 2.99 6.36 -8.78
CA PRO A 37 3.48 5.72 -9.98
C PRO A 37 3.69 4.21 -9.76
N LEU A 38 3.42 3.40 -10.78
CA LEU A 38 3.53 1.92 -10.71
C LEU A 38 4.88 1.43 -10.16
N LEU A 39 5.99 2.07 -10.53
CA LEU A 39 7.35 1.70 -10.11
C LEU A 39 7.69 2.14 -8.68
N GLU A 40 6.87 2.99 -8.09
CA GLU A 40 7.07 3.57 -6.75
C GLU A 40 6.01 3.10 -5.74
N LEU A 41 5.10 2.20 -6.13
CA LEU A 41 4.04 1.67 -5.27
C LEU A 41 4.58 1.16 -3.93
N GLY A 42 3.94 1.57 -2.84
CA GLY A 42 4.23 1.06 -1.50
C GLY A 42 5.58 1.49 -0.92
N ARG A 43 6.29 2.42 -1.56
CA ARG A 43 7.56 2.98 -1.05
C ARG A 43 7.38 4.12 -0.06
N SER A 44 6.18 4.68 0.01
CA SER A 44 5.87 5.83 0.87
C SER A 44 4.63 5.59 1.71
N LEU A 45 4.57 6.20 2.91
CA LEU A 45 3.37 6.19 3.72
C LEU A 45 2.31 7.09 3.08
N LYS A 46 1.28 6.47 2.50
CA LYS A 46 0.08 7.17 2.03
C LYS A 46 -0.97 7.29 3.12
N LEU A 47 -1.52 8.49 3.24
CA LEU A 47 -2.65 8.78 4.11
C LEU A 47 -3.78 9.31 3.23
N PRO A 48 -5.04 8.95 3.53
CA PRO A 48 -6.15 9.58 2.86
C PRO A 48 -6.19 11.08 3.20
N PRO A 49 -6.75 11.94 2.34
CA PRO A 49 -6.71 13.40 2.51
C PRO A 49 -7.20 13.90 3.88
N TRP A 50 -8.17 13.22 4.49
CA TRP A 50 -8.70 13.59 5.81
C TRP A 50 -7.78 13.26 6.99
N LEU A 51 -6.73 12.44 6.79
CA LEU A 51 -5.71 12.13 7.82
C LEU A 51 -4.40 12.90 7.61
N GLU A 52 -4.18 13.48 6.43
CA GLU A 52 -2.97 14.26 6.14
C GLU A 52 -2.65 15.37 7.16
N PRO A 53 -3.63 16.13 7.72
CA PRO A 53 -3.34 17.12 8.76
C PRO A 53 -2.66 16.54 10.02
N ASN A 54 -2.81 15.24 10.27
CA ASN A 54 -2.24 14.54 11.42
C ASN A 54 -1.01 13.68 11.06
N ARG A 55 -0.44 13.84 9.85
CA ARG A 55 0.66 13.01 9.35
C ARG A 55 1.81 12.83 10.34
N ALA A 56 2.34 13.92 10.87
CA ALA A 56 3.49 13.87 11.79
C ALA A 56 3.19 13.05 13.05
N GLN A 57 1.96 13.13 13.58
CA GLN A 57 1.53 12.34 14.73
C GLN A 57 1.40 10.85 14.37
N ILE A 58 0.84 10.55 13.19
CA ILE A 58 0.68 9.18 12.72
C ILE A 58 2.04 8.54 12.48
N GLU A 59 2.94 9.22 11.75
CA GLU A 59 4.31 8.76 11.48
C GLU A 59 5.08 8.48 12.77
N ALA A 60 4.97 9.35 13.78
CA ALA A 60 5.63 9.16 15.07
C ALA A 60 5.10 7.95 15.87
N ALA A 61 3.88 7.50 15.60
CA ALA A 61 3.27 6.37 16.30
C ALA A 61 3.52 5.02 15.59
N LEU A 62 4.00 5.04 14.34
CA LEU A 62 4.23 3.82 13.57
C LEU A 62 5.59 3.19 13.93
N PRO A 63 5.67 1.86 14.09
CA PRO A 63 6.93 1.18 14.25
C PRO A 63 7.73 1.21 12.93
N ALA A 64 9.05 1.18 13.05
CA ALA A 64 9.91 0.95 11.89
C ALA A 64 9.62 -0.44 11.29
N LEU A 65 9.49 -0.50 9.96
CA LEU A 65 9.21 -1.74 9.24
C LEU A 65 10.52 -2.42 8.83
N ASN A 66 10.74 -3.65 9.30
CA ASN A 66 11.84 -4.48 8.83
C ASN A 66 11.30 -5.45 7.78
N LEU A 67 11.53 -5.13 6.50
CA LEU A 67 11.11 -5.96 5.39
C LEU A 67 12.10 -7.12 5.16
N PRO A 68 11.62 -8.34 4.83
CA PRO A 68 12.50 -9.39 4.35
C PRO A 68 13.12 -8.99 3.01
N ASP A 69 14.35 -9.43 2.74
CA ASP A 69 15.12 -9.00 1.55
C ASP A 69 14.37 -9.18 0.22
N GLU A 70 13.62 -10.28 0.10
CA GLU A 70 12.80 -10.59 -1.09
C GLU A 70 11.70 -9.56 -1.40
N ASN A 71 11.25 -8.81 -0.39
CA ASN A 71 10.19 -7.80 -0.50
C ASN A 71 10.70 -6.39 -0.19
N ASN A 72 12.02 -6.19 -0.03
CA ASN A 72 12.59 -4.89 0.32
C ASN A 72 13.06 -4.14 -0.94
N PRO A 73 12.37 -3.06 -1.35
CA PRO A 73 12.74 -2.29 -2.55
C PRO A 73 14.13 -1.65 -2.44
N GLU A 74 14.63 -1.37 -1.23
CA GLU A 74 15.97 -0.81 -1.01
C GLU A 74 17.07 -1.83 -1.30
N VAL A 75 16.84 -3.10 -0.97
CA VAL A 75 17.77 -4.21 -1.23
C VAL A 75 17.70 -4.63 -2.70
N ALA A 76 16.50 -4.74 -3.27
CA ALA A 76 16.31 -5.10 -4.67
C ALA A 76 17.02 -4.12 -5.63
N GLY A 77 16.95 -2.82 -5.36
CA GLY A 77 17.67 -1.80 -6.14
C GLY A 77 19.20 -1.93 -6.02
N ALA A 78 19.71 -2.27 -4.84
CA ALA A 78 21.14 -2.46 -4.60
C ALA A 78 21.70 -3.73 -5.26
N ILE A 79 20.93 -4.81 -5.32
CA ILE A 79 21.32 -6.05 -6.03
C ILE A 79 21.35 -5.77 -7.55
N ALA A 80 20.30 -5.17 -8.10
CA ALA A 80 20.23 -4.84 -9.53
C ALA A 80 21.38 -3.91 -9.98
N ALA A 81 21.75 -2.94 -9.15
CA ALA A 81 22.87 -2.02 -9.44
C ALA A 81 24.24 -2.72 -9.45
N ARG A 82 24.41 -3.82 -8.72
CA ARG A 82 25.68 -4.58 -8.63
C ARG A 82 25.85 -5.54 -9.81
N GLU A 83 24.76 -6.09 -10.34
CA GLU A 83 24.80 -7.03 -11.46
C GLU A 83 24.99 -6.34 -12.83
N GLY A 84 24.66 -5.05 -12.94
CA GLY A 84 24.86 -4.26 -14.17
C GLY A 84 26.29 -3.75 -14.44
N GLY A 85 27.24 -4.01 -13.53
CA GLY A 85 28.61 -3.43 -13.58
C GLY A 85 29.68 -4.26 -14.30
N ALA A 86 29.38 -5.46 -14.78
CA ALA A 86 30.36 -6.38 -15.37
C ALA A 86 30.03 -6.70 -16.83
N GLY A 87 30.31 -5.77 -17.75
CA GLY A 87 30.16 -6.06 -19.17
C GLY A 87 30.25 -4.85 -20.09
N ARG A 88 31.46 -4.27 -20.21
CA ARG A 88 31.94 -3.55 -21.40
C ARG A 88 33.42 -3.22 -21.22
N ALA A 89 34.25 -4.16 -21.67
CA ALA A 89 35.63 -3.93 -22.08
C ALA A 89 35.69 -4.16 -23.60
#